data_AF-A0A8T3WR10-F1
#
_entry.id   AF-A0A8T3WR10-F1
#
_cell.length_a   1.000
_cell.length_b   1.000
_cell.length_c   1.000
_cell.angle_alpha   90.00
_cell.angle_beta   90.00
_cell.angle_gamma   90.00
#
_symmetry.space_group_name_H-M   'P 1'
#
loop_
_entity.id
_entity.type
_entity.pdbx_description
1 polymer ?
#
loop_
_entity_poly.entity_id
_entity_poly.type
_entity_poly.pdbx_seq_one_letter_code
_entity_poly.pdbx_strand_id
1 'polypeptide(L)'
;MVKFLYELDIMFLWKVRRQLMKEFDYYIFIDFSENLIGYNIISKEKLKELLPKISKFRHYKELKHKREYLNSTKKLFERDRIISYILKTKIKSVRHNLDIFIEVSEFIKKYDNCIIFISVDNFQYKAFRKIVNLVDGSKVDIVKESQLKKGSQEYQLSLIIDTQLNLTRRRNK
;
A
#
# COMPACT_ATOMS: atom_id res chain seq x y z
N MET A 1 26.97 -19.06 -15.07
CA MET A 1 26.21 -18.68 -13.86
C MET A 1 25.82 -17.20 -13.83
N VAL A 2 26.68 -16.27 -14.24
CA VAL A 2 26.42 -14.81 -14.25
C VAL A 2 25.34 -14.36 -15.25
N LYS A 3 25.22 -15.03 -16.41
CA LYS A 3 24.25 -14.69 -17.46
C LYS A 3 22.77 -14.88 -17.03
N PHE A 4 22.51 -15.88 -16.18
CA PHE A 4 21.16 -16.22 -15.71
C PHE A 4 20.62 -15.20 -14.67
N LEU A 5 21.52 -14.61 -13.87
CA LEU A 5 21.16 -13.55 -12.92
C LEU A 5 20.78 -12.25 -13.65
N TYR A 6 21.49 -11.90 -14.72
CA TYR A 6 21.16 -10.73 -15.56
C TYR A 6 19.81 -10.89 -16.29
N GLU A 7 19.51 -12.08 -16.81
CA GLU A 7 18.23 -12.35 -17.49
C GLU A 7 17.05 -12.32 -16.52
N LEU A 8 17.21 -12.79 -15.27
CA LEU A 8 16.20 -12.69 -14.21
C LEU A 8 15.95 -11.23 -13.79
N ASP A 9 16.99 -10.41 -13.65
CA ASP A 9 16.85 -8.99 -13.34
C ASP A 9 16.19 -8.21 -14.50
N ILE A 10 16.53 -8.52 -15.75
CA ILE A 10 15.91 -7.90 -16.92
C ILE A 10 14.44 -8.33 -17.05
N MET A 11 14.11 -9.61 -16.85
CA MET A 11 12.71 -10.08 -16.82
C MET A 11 11.92 -9.46 -15.68
N PHE A 12 12.52 -9.30 -14.50
CA PHE A 12 11.90 -8.65 -13.35
C PHE A 12 11.65 -7.17 -13.62
N LEU A 13 12.66 -6.44 -14.12
CA LEU A 13 12.55 -5.04 -14.52
C LEU A 13 11.54 -4.85 -15.65
N TRP A 14 11.48 -5.77 -16.62
CA TRP A 14 10.51 -5.71 -17.72
C TRP A 14 9.09 -6.01 -17.24
N LYS A 15 8.91 -6.92 -16.28
CA LYS A 15 7.61 -7.19 -15.66
C LYS A 15 7.12 -6.02 -14.81
N VAL A 16 8.01 -5.39 -14.02
CA VAL A 16 7.72 -4.16 -13.27
C VAL A 16 7.42 -3.01 -14.22
N ARG A 17 8.20 -2.86 -15.31
CA ARG A 17 7.99 -1.82 -16.34
C ARG A 17 6.70 -2.03 -17.12
N ARG A 18 6.31 -3.28 -17.39
CA ARG A 18 5.02 -3.63 -18.03
C ARG A 18 3.84 -3.44 -17.08
N GLN A 19 4.02 -3.65 -15.77
CA GLN A 19 3.05 -3.26 -14.73
C GLN A 19 2.92 -1.74 -14.61
N LEU A 20 4.01 -0.97 -14.73
CA LEU A 20 3.99 0.50 -14.77
C LEU A 20 3.29 1.08 -16.01
N MET A 21 3.09 0.28 -17.06
CA MET A 21 2.33 0.65 -18.26
C MET A 21 0.87 0.19 -18.24
N LYS A 22 0.48 -0.66 -17.28
CA LYS A 22 -0.93 -0.97 -17.05
C LYS A 22 -1.53 0.16 -16.24
N GLU A 23 -2.56 0.77 -16.80
CA GLU A 23 -3.39 1.69 -16.03
C GLU A 23 -4.30 0.88 -15.11
N PHE A 24 -4.23 1.15 -13.81
CA PHE A 24 -5.11 0.54 -12.81
C PHE A 24 -6.15 1.56 -12.37
N ASP A 25 -7.38 1.11 -12.20
CA ASP A 25 -8.49 1.97 -11.76
C ASP A 25 -8.43 2.19 -10.23
N TYR A 26 -7.92 1.20 -9.51
CA TYR A 26 -7.84 1.21 -8.05
C TYR A 26 -6.48 0.73 -7.53
N TYR A 27 -5.95 1.50 -6.59
CA TYR A 27 -4.69 1.25 -5.88
C TYR A 27 -5.03 0.86 -4.44
N ILE A 28 -4.67 -0.35 -4.05
CA ILE A 28 -4.96 -0.92 -2.75
C ILE A 28 -3.65 -1.07 -1.99
N PHE A 29 -3.55 -0.48 -0.81
CA PHE A 29 -2.38 -0.57 0.05
C PHE A 29 -2.76 -1.33 1.32
N ILE A 30 -2.00 -2.36 1.68
CA ILE A 30 -2.18 -3.14 2.91
C ILE A 30 -0.85 -3.10 3.66
N ASP A 31 -0.85 -2.66 4.91
CA ASP A 31 0.37 -2.60 5.72
C ASP A 31 0.16 -3.18 7.12
N PHE A 32 1.18 -3.88 7.60
CA PHE A 32 1.26 -4.47 8.92
C PHE A 32 2.31 -3.74 9.74
N SER A 33 1.92 -3.26 10.91
CA SER A 33 2.78 -2.45 11.74
C SER A 33 2.56 -2.79 13.22
N GLU A 34 3.49 -3.55 13.78
CA GLU A 34 3.43 -4.12 15.13
C GLU A 34 2.14 -4.94 15.35
N ASN A 35 1.24 -4.49 16.21
CA ASN A 35 -0.02 -5.14 16.54
C ASN A 35 -1.21 -4.64 15.69
N LEU A 36 -0.95 -3.80 14.68
CA LEU A 36 -1.98 -3.25 13.78
C LEU A 36 -1.80 -3.75 12.33
N ILE A 37 -2.92 -3.89 11.65
CA ILE A 37 -3.03 -4.09 10.20
C ILE A 37 -4.00 -3.02 9.68
N GLY A 38 -3.71 -2.46 8.51
CA GLY A 38 -4.66 -1.57 7.86
C GLY A 38 -4.60 -1.64 6.35
N TYR A 39 -5.62 -1.08 5.72
CA TYR A 39 -5.61 -0.87 4.28
C TYR A 39 -6.22 0.47 3.87
N ASN A 40 -5.83 0.90 2.68
CA ASN A 40 -6.43 2.01 1.94
C ASN A 40 -6.75 1.56 0.52
N ILE A 41 -7.90 1.98 0.00
CA ILE A 41 -8.28 1.86 -1.41
C ILE A 41 -8.41 3.27 -1.96
N ILE A 42 -7.70 3.57 -3.05
CA ILE A 42 -7.65 4.90 -3.68
C ILE A 42 -7.91 4.72 -5.16
N SER A 43 -8.85 5.49 -5.74
CA SER A 43 -9.08 5.47 -7.18
C SER A 43 -8.05 6.31 -7.93
N LYS A 44 -7.72 5.89 -9.16
CA LYS A 44 -6.78 6.59 -10.05
C LYS A 44 -7.12 8.07 -10.22
N GLU A 45 -8.40 8.39 -10.35
CA GLU A 45 -8.92 9.74 -10.54
C GLU A 45 -8.50 10.70 -9.41
N LYS A 46 -8.33 10.19 -8.18
CA LYS A 46 -7.96 11.00 -7.02
C LYS A 46 -6.46 11.28 -6.93
N LEU A 47 -5.63 10.54 -7.68
CA LEU A 47 -4.17 10.62 -7.55
C LEU A 47 -3.61 11.99 -7.95
N LYS A 48 -4.16 12.60 -9.01
CA LYS A 48 -3.68 13.91 -9.51
C LYS A 48 -3.73 14.99 -8.43
N GLU A 49 -4.77 15.00 -7.61
CA GLU A 49 -4.93 15.96 -6.51
C GLU A 49 -4.26 15.51 -5.21
N LEU A 50 -4.19 14.20 -4.96
CA LEU A 50 -3.65 13.65 -3.72
C LEU A 50 -2.12 13.68 -3.68
N LEU A 51 -1.44 13.34 -4.77
CA LEU A 51 0.02 13.20 -4.81
C LEU A 51 0.77 14.48 -4.36
N PRO A 52 0.40 15.69 -4.81
CA PRO A 52 1.06 16.92 -4.34
C PRO A 52 0.94 17.11 -2.81
N LYS A 53 -0.18 16.69 -2.21
CA LYS A 53 -0.47 16.86 -0.77
C LYS A 53 0.34 15.92 0.12
N ILE A 54 0.71 14.76 -0.39
CA ILE A 54 1.50 13.75 0.34
C ILE A 54 2.99 13.76 0.01
N SER A 55 3.42 14.67 -0.88
CA SER A 55 4.82 14.80 -1.33
C SER A 55 5.84 14.96 -0.19
N LYS A 56 5.42 15.48 0.97
CA LYS A 56 6.27 15.68 2.16
C LYS A 56 6.32 14.47 3.08
N PHE A 57 5.54 13.42 2.83
CA PHE A 57 5.51 12.25 3.68
C PHE A 57 6.81 11.46 3.54
N ARG A 58 7.19 10.76 4.61
CA ARG A 58 8.38 9.93 4.72
C ARG A 58 8.06 8.71 5.56
N HIS A 59 8.78 7.61 5.34
CA HIS A 59 8.64 6.44 6.19
C HIS A 59 8.97 6.77 7.64
N TYR A 60 8.07 6.38 8.53
CA TYR A 60 8.23 6.63 9.96
C TYR A 60 9.51 6.00 10.53
N LYS A 61 9.91 4.84 10.01
CA LYS A 61 11.11 4.09 10.45
C LYS A 61 12.42 4.87 10.24
N GLU A 62 12.49 5.72 9.22
CA GLU A 62 13.71 6.44 8.81
C GLU A 62 13.89 7.79 9.53
N LEU A 63 12.95 8.19 10.39
CA LEU A 63 12.94 9.53 10.99
C LEU A 63 13.68 9.57 12.33
N LYS A 64 14.53 10.59 12.49
CA LYS A 64 15.18 10.92 13.78
C LYS A 64 14.18 11.51 14.79
N HIS A 65 13.34 12.45 14.34
CA HIS A 65 12.37 13.18 15.17
C HIS A 65 10.94 12.70 14.91
N LYS A 66 10.65 11.48 15.38
CA LYS A 66 9.41 10.75 15.08
C LYS A 66 8.14 11.44 15.58
N ARG A 67 8.18 12.03 16.79
CA ARG A 67 7.01 12.65 17.43
C ARG A 67 6.60 13.94 16.73
N GLU A 68 7.57 14.78 16.42
CA GLU A 68 7.44 16.05 15.72
C GLU A 68 6.91 15.82 14.31
N TYR A 69 7.44 14.82 13.61
CA TYR A 69 6.92 14.39 12.32
C TYR A 69 5.45 13.99 12.42
N LEU A 70 5.08 13.07 13.32
CA LEU A 70 3.68 12.65 13.44
C LEU A 70 2.74 13.80 13.80
N ASN A 71 3.16 14.74 14.65
CA ASN A 71 2.37 15.94 14.95
C ASN A 71 2.14 16.79 13.69
N SER A 72 3.21 17.02 12.93
CA SER A 72 3.17 17.83 11.71
C SER A 72 2.31 17.16 10.65
N THR A 73 2.51 15.86 10.43
CA THR A 73 1.78 15.09 9.42
C THR A 73 0.32 14.90 9.81
N LYS A 74 -0.02 14.74 11.09
CA LYS A 74 -1.43 14.77 11.55
C LYS A 74 -2.13 16.07 11.15
N LYS A 75 -1.49 17.22 11.37
CA LYS A 75 -2.03 18.53 10.96
C LYS A 75 -2.19 18.62 9.45
N LEU A 76 -1.25 18.09 8.67
CA LEU A 76 -1.37 18.02 7.20
C LEU A 76 -2.54 17.14 6.76
N PHE A 77 -2.73 15.97 7.37
CA PHE A 77 -3.87 15.08 7.11
C PHE A 77 -5.21 15.79 7.28
N GLU A 78 -5.35 16.54 8.37
CA GLU A 78 -6.56 17.29 8.72
C GLU A 78 -6.77 18.49 7.78
N ARG A 79 -5.74 19.33 7.61
CA ARG A 79 -5.79 20.55 6.79
C ARG A 79 -6.06 20.24 5.32
N ASP A 80 -5.34 19.27 4.77
CA ASP A 80 -5.40 18.96 3.33
C ASP A 80 -6.49 17.93 3.01
N ARG A 81 -7.24 17.48 4.04
CA ARG A 81 -8.33 16.51 3.99
C ARG A 81 -7.93 15.20 3.30
N ILE A 82 -6.76 14.67 3.63
CA ILE A 82 -6.19 13.49 2.96
C ILE A 82 -7.15 12.29 2.95
N ILE A 83 -7.89 12.08 4.03
CA ILE A 83 -8.85 10.97 4.16
C ILE A 83 -9.97 11.04 3.13
N SER A 84 -10.40 12.24 2.68
CA SER A 84 -11.49 12.36 1.70
C SER A 84 -11.11 11.87 0.30
N TYR A 85 -9.82 11.62 0.04
CA TYR A 85 -9.33 11.02 -1.20
C TYR A 85 -9.28 9.49 -1.14
N ILE A 86 -9.47 8.90 0.04
CA ILE A 86 -9.43 7.46 0.24
C ILE A 86 -10.86 6.92 0.14
N LEU A 87 -11.11 6.07 -0.84
CA LEU A 87 -12.42 5.46 -1.09
C LEU A 87 -12.85 4.58 0.09
N LYS A 88 -11.92 3.78 0.60
CA LYS A 88 -12.14 2.91 1.75
C LYS A 88 -10.85 2.81 2.57
N THR A 89 -10.97 2.99 3.88
CA THR A 89 -9.84 2.88 4.82
C THR A 89 -10.28 2.10 6.04
N LYS A 90 -9.41 1.25 6.56
CA LYS A 90 -9.66 0.54 7.82
C LYS A 90 -8.35 0.20 8.50
N ILE A 91 -8.31 0.35 9.82
CA ILE A 91 -7.21 -0.09 10.68
C ILE A 91 -7.79 -0.94 11.81
N LYS A 92 -7.20 -2.11 12.02
CA LYS A 92 -7.60 -3.09 13.04
C LYS A 92 -6.37 -3.67 13.73
N SER A 93 -6.59 -4.39 14.83
CA SER A 93 -5.57 -5.29 15.38
C SER A 93 -5.26 -6.41 14.40
N VAL A 94 -4.00 -6.87 14.36
CA VAL A 94 -3.54 -7.98 13.51
C VAL A 94 -4.36 -9.27 13.71
N ARG A 95 -4.97 -9.46 14.89
CA ARG A 95 -5.88 -10.59 15.16
C ARG A 95 -7.11 -10.61 14.24
N HIS A 96 -7.46 -9.48 13.63
CA HIS A 96 -8.55 -9.33 12.67
C HIS A 96 -8.05 -9.19 11.23
N ASN A 97 -6.88 -9.73 10.90
CA ASN A 97 -6.33 -9.69 9.54
C ASN A 97 -7.25 -10.36 8.50
N LEU A 98 -7.95 -11.43 8.87
CA LEU A 98 -8.92 -12.11 7.99
C LEU A 98 -10.04 -11.16 7.55
N ASP A 99 -10.56 -10.34 8.45
CA ASP A 99 -11.60 -9.35 8.11
C ASP A 99 -11.12 -8.38 7.03
N ILE A 100 -9.87 -7.91 7.16
CA ILE A 100 -9.25 -7.01 6.18
C ILE A 100 -9.11 -7.72 4.83
N PHE A 101 -8.65 -8.98 4.82
CA PHE A 101 -8.49 -9.75 3.60
C PHE A 101 -9.82 -10.05 2.92
N ILE A 102 -10.86 -10.37 3.68
CA ILE A 102 -12.22 -10.57 3.15
C ILE A 102 -12.72 -9.28 2.50
N GLU A 103 -12.64 -8.15 3.21
CA GLU A 103 -13.10 -6.86 2.67
C GLU A 103 -12.37 -6.42 1.40
N VAL A 104 -11.06 -6.68 1.32
CA VAL A 104 -10.28 -6.42 0.10
C VAL A 104 -10.67 -7.39 -1.02
N SER A 105 -10.89 -8.67 -0.68
CA SER A 105 -11.31 -9.71 -1.64
C SER A 105 -12.70 -9.41 -2.24
N GLU A 106 -13.64 -8.95 -1.42
CA GLU A 106 -14.96 -8.51 -1.88
C GLU A 106 -14.86 -7.30 -2.80
N PHE A 107 -13.94 -6.38 -2.51
CA PHE A 107 -13.72 -5.21 -3.36
C PHE A 107 -13.19 -5.60 -4.74
N ILE A 108 -12.12 -6.40 -4.81
CA ILE A 108 -11.52 -6.81 -6.09
C ILE A 108 -12.47 -7.70 -6.92
N LYS A 109 -13.37 -8.46 -6.27
CA LYS A 109 -14.40 -9.22 -6.99
C LYS A 109 -15.44 -8.33 -7.66
N LYS A 110 -15.66 -7.12 -7.13
CA LYS A 110 -16.63 -6.15 -7.65
C LYS A 110 -16.03 -5.22 -8.71
N TYR A 111 -14.74 -4.92 -8.62
CA TYR A 111 -14.06 -3.96 -9.48
C TYR A 111 -12.84 -4.61 -10.16
N ASP A 112 -12.83 -4.61 -11.48
CA ASP A 112 -11.67 -5.05 -12.27
C ASP A 112 -10.50 -4.04 -12.17
N ASN A 113 -9.34 -4.40 -12.74
CA ASN A 113 -8.14 -3.54 -12.87
C ASN A 113 -7.61 -2.96 -11.54
N CYS A 114 -7.57 -3.79 -10.50
CA CYS A 114 -6.97 -3.45 -9.23
C CYS A 114 -5.48 -3.81 -9.17
N ILE A 115 -4.69 -2.98 -8.48
CA ILE A 115 -3.34 -3.34 -8.02
C ILE A 115 -3.26 -3.28 -6.50
N ILE A 116 -2.64 -4.30 -5.90
CA ILE A 116 -2.45 -4.41 -4.46
C ILE A 116 -0.97 -4.30 -4.13
N PHE A 117 -0.63 -3.33 -3.29
CA PHE A 117 0.66 -3.18 -2.65
C PHE A 117 0.55 -3.65 -1.20
N ILE A 118 1.39 -4.60 -0.81
CA ILE A 118 1.33 -5.18 0.53
C ILE A 118 2.70 -5.17 1.21
N SER A 119 2.73 -4.65 2.45
CA SER A 119 3.88 -4.68 3.36
C SER A 119 3.64 -5.72 4.44
N VAL A 120 4.23 -6.89 4.20
CA VAL A 120 4.14 -8.09 5.05
C VAL A 120 5.41 -8.93 4.92
N ASP A 121 5.57 -9.89 5.82
CA ASP A 121 6.60 -10.91 5.67
C ASP A 121 6.34 -11.84 4.46
N ASN A 122 7.34 -12.66 4.13
CA ASN A 122 7.26 -13.57 2.97
C ASN A 122 6.19 -14.65 3.11
N PHE A 123 5.87 -15.10 4.32
CA PHE A 123 4.89 -16.14 4.58
C PHE A 123 3.47 -15.59 4.38
N GLN A 124 3.18 -14.46 5.02
CA GLN A 124 1.94 -13.70 4.87
C GLN A 124 1.70 -13.30 3.41
N TYR A 125 2.73 -12.83 2.71
CA TYR A 125 2.64 -12.50 1.28
C TYR A 125 2.18 -13.70 0.44
N LYS A 126 2.80 -14.86 0.64
CA LYS A 126 2.47 -16.09 -0.10
C LYS A 126 1.04 -16.54 0.21
N ALA A 127 0.62 -16.48 1.46
CA ALA A 127 -0.73 -16.83 1.88
C ALA A 127 -1.77 -15.90 1.25
N PHE A 128 -1.57 -14.58 1.36
CA PHE A 128 -2.47 -13.58 0.79
C PHE A 128 -2.59 -13.71 -0.73
N ARG A 129 -1.46 -13.89 -1.43
CA ARG A 129 -1.45 -14.11 -2.88
C ARG A 129 -2.25 -15.35 -3.29
N LYS A 130 -2.19 -16.44 -2.53
CA LYS A 130 -3.03 -17.62 -2.80
C LYS A 130 -4.52 -17.31 -2.66
N ILE A 131 -4.90 -16.57 -1.62
CA ILE A 131 -6.30 -16.18 -1.38
C ILE A 131 -6.82 -15.32 -2.54
N VAL A 132 -6.09 -14.27 -2.91
CA VAL A 132 -6.50 -13.38 -4.01
C VAL A 132 -6.61 -14.14 -5.34
N ASN A 133 -5.66 -15.03 -5.63
CA ASN A 133 -5.71 -15.85 -6.84
C ASN A 133 -6.93 -16.80 -6.88
N LEU A 134 -7.43 -17.25 -5.72
CA LEU A 134 -8.66 -18.05 -5.65
C LEU A 134 -9.92 -17.21 -5.88
N VAL A 135 -9.90 -15.93 -5.52
CA VAL A 135 -11.07 -15.03 -5.61
C VAL A 135 -11.24 -14.47 -7.01
N ASP A 136 -10.16 -13.95 -7.62
CA ASP A 136 -10.24 -13.18 -8.87
C ASP A 136 -9.20 -13.62 -9.92
N GLY A 137 -8.57 -14.77 -9.72
CA GLY A 137 -7.62 -15.34 -10.66
C GLY A 137 -6.36 -14.49 -10.84
N SER A 138 -5.91 -14.32 -12.09
CA SER A 138 -4.69 -13.59 -12.47
C SER A 138 -4.92 -12.12 -12.84
N LYS A 139 -6.12 -11.59 -12.62
CA LYS A 139 -6.50 -10.23 -13.02
C LYS A 139 -5.93 -9.15 -12.09
N VAL A 140 -5.71 -9.48 -10.82
CA VAL A 140 -5.18 -8.57 -9.82
C VAL A 140 -3.67 -8.71 -9.72
N ASP A 141 -2.97 -7.60 -9.90
CA ASP A 141 -1.54 -7.53 -9.69
C ASP A 141 -1.24 -7.31 -8.18
N ILE A 142 -0.40 -8.16 -7.60
CA ILE A 142 0.04 -8.04 -6.21
C ILE A 142 1.54 -7.80 -6.19
N VAL A 143 1.96 -6.73 -5.53
CA VAL A 143 3.34 -6.26 -5.43
C VAL A 143 3.70 -6.07 -3.96
N LYS A 144 4.91 -6.46 -3.56
CA LYS A 144 5.40 -6.13 -2.22
C LYS A 144 5.76 -4.67 -2.14
N GLU A 145 5.46 -4.01 -1.03
CA GLU A 145 5.88 -2.62 -0.81
C GLU A 145 7.40 -2.46 -0.94
N SER A 146 8.20 -3.45 -0.50
CA SER A 146 9.66 -3.42 -0.63
C SER A 146 10.17 -3.43 -2.07
N GLN A 147 9.32 -3.72 -3.05
CA GLN A 147 9.64 -3.66 -4.47
C GLN A 147 9.31 -2.30 -5.09
N LEU A 148 8.67 -1.39 -4.33
CA LEU A 148 8.37 -0.04 -4.81
C LEU A 148 9.65 0.79 -4.92
N LYS A 149 9.76 1.51 -6.04
CA LYS A 149 10.86 2.45 -6.25
C LYS A 149 10.65 3.68 -5.37
N LYS A 150 11.61 4.00 -4.50
CA LYS A 150 11.57 5.23 -3.69
C LYS A 150 11.32 6.44 -4.59
N GLY A 151 10.34 7.26 -4.22
CA GLY A 151 9.93 8.44 -4.98
C GLY A 151 8.93 8.17 -6.11
N SER A 152 8.53 6.92 -6.38
CA SER A 152 7.39 6.65 -7.26
C SER A 152 6.06 7.10 -6.64
N GLN A 153 5.01 7.20 -7.45
CA GLN A 153 3.68 7.59 -6.98
C GLN A 153 3.11 6.55 -6.03
N GLU A 154 3.25 5.27 -6.36
CA GLU A 154 2.82 4.13 -5.54
C GLU A 154 3.53 4.14 -4.19
N TYR A 155 4.84 4.41 -4.21
CA TYR A 155 5.63 4.57 -3.00
C TYR A 155 5.12 5.73 -2.14
N GLN A 156 4.85 6.90 -2.73
CA GLN A 156 4.30 8.04 -1.98
C GLN A 156 2.92 7.73 -1.38
N LEU A 157 2.07 7.00 -2.11
CA LEU A 157 0.75 6.59 -1.67
C LEU A 157 0.83 5.57 -0.52
N SER A 158 1.81 4.66 -0.52
CA SER A 158 2.00 3.71 0.59
C SER A 158 2.31 4.41 1.92
N LEU A 159 2.95 5.60 1.87
CA LEU A 159 3.24 6.39 3.07
C LEU A 159 1.97 6.89 3.79
N ILE A 160 0.82 6.93 3.11
CA ILE A 160 -0.46 7.28 3.74
C ILE A 160 -0.83 6.24 4.79
N ILE A 161 -0.81 4.95 4.42
CA ILE A 161 -1.20 3.88 5.35
C ILE A 161 -0.16 3.70 6.46
N ASP A 162 1.14 3.80 6.16
CA ASP A 162 2.21 3.81 7.17
C ASP A 162 1.96 4.94 8.18
N THR A 163 1.67 6.16 7.71
CA THR A 163 1.39 7.29 8.60
C THR A 163 0.15 7.06 9.45
N GLN A 164 -0.96 6.58 8.87
CA GLN A 164 -2.19 6.33 9.64
C GLN A 164 -2.01 5.25 10.71
N LEU A 165 -1.25 4.19 10.42
CA LEU A 165 -0.94 3.13 11.38
C LEU A 165 -0.12 3.69 12.55
N ASN A 166 0.89 4.51 12.27
CA ASN A 166 1.70 5.13 13.32
C ASN A 166 0.91 6.18 14.15
N LEU A 167 0.00 6.94 13.51
CA LEU A 167 -0.91 7.84 14.22
C LEU A 167 -1.88 7.08 15.12
N THR A 168 -2.45 5.97 14.64
CA THR A 168 -3.34 5.11 15.43
C THR A 168 -2.61 4.49 16.61
N ARG A 169 -1.40 3.96 16.39
CA ARG A 169 -0.58 3.41 17.48
C ARG A 169 -0.34 4.42 18.59
N ARG A 170 -0.06 5.66 18.24
CA ARG A 170 0.17 6.72 19.22
C ARG A 170 -1.08 7.08 20.03
N ARG A 171 -2.28 6.92 19.47
CA ARG A 171 -3.54 7.16 20.20
C ARG A 171 -3.87 6.04 21.20
N ASN A 172 -3.36 4.84 20.95
CA ASN A 172 -3.61 3.66 21.78
C ASN A 172 -2.53 3.41 22.84
N LYS A 173 -1.54 4.31 22.96
CA LYS A 173 -0.54 4.35 24.04
C LYS A 173 -0.94 5.39 25.06
#